data_AF-A0AAD7UQS3-F1
#
_entry.id   AF-A0AAD7UQS3-F1
#
_cell.length_a   1.000
_cell.length_b   1.000
_cell.length_c   1.000
_cell.angle_alpha   90.00
_cell.angle_beta   90.00
_cell.angle_gamma   90.00
#
_symmetry.space_group_name_H-M   'P 1'
#
loop_
_entity.id
_entity.type
_entity.pdbx_description
1 polymer ?
#
loop_
_entity_poly.entity_id
_entity_poly.type
_entity_poly.pdbx_seq_one_letter_code
_entity_poly.pdbx_strand_id
1 'polypeptide(L)'
;MAEETPPQRRWDWSEPYRAWETWAKEGEKADPADARRAAEAARACTGCRGLDRSDERRVFEMPTDDKVRWCEVYRRRGDALRVEGQHARASLWYGRSLSYYEYTFPDDDATIARLEATRLETLLGLADADFFNKLLLDVLNHCYQALKIDETNPRALVRRAATYRKLDRYDEAQADLDAVPKDHEAAREEYRKLDARRRAYVQRSKLQCRRIVGGLAGGREDTDTNMDTQAELYRNLMSQQTGVLPPPLSAKDRDALDDLYVPIEAAPFLDTFLSRTQLDALTTTTSSSTTTTTTRESPFKS
;
A
#
# COMPACT_ATOMS: atom_id res chain seq x y z
N MET A 1 -25.57 73.78 31.76
CA MET A 1 -25.69 72.60 30.89
C MET A 1 -24.69 71.57 31.41
N ALA A 2 -25.18 70.55 32.11
CA ALA A 2 -24.38 69.39 32.48
C ALA A 2 -24.97 68.23 31.69
N GLU A 3 -24.19 67.73 30.74
CA GLU A 3 -24.58 66.68 29.81
C GLU A 3 -24.37 65.34 30.52
N GLU A 4 -25.46 64.71 30.97
CA GLU A 4 -25.42 63.38 31.60
C GLU A 4 -25.10 62.33 30.53
N THR A 5 -23.87 61.82 30.51
CA THR A 5 -23.49 60.70 29.66
C THR A 5 -24.20 59.42 30.10
N PRO A 6 -24.86 58.66 29.20
CA PRO A 6 -25.60 57.46 29.56
C PRO A 6 -24.65 56.35 30.09
N PRO A 7 -25.12 55.51 31.05
CA PRO A 7 -24.28 54.50 31.68
C PRO A 7 -23.84 53.46 30.64
N GLN A 8 -22.53 53.31 30.47
CA GLN A 8 -21.98 52.29 29.58
C GLN A 8 -22.34 50.90 30.11
N ARG A 9 -23.18 50.16 29.38
CA ARG A 9 -23.47 48.76 29.68
C ARG A 9 -22.17 47.97 29.53
N ARG A 10 -21.61 47.53 30.66
CA ARG A 10 -20.45 46.62 30.69
C ARG A 10 -20.93 45.27 30.18
N TRP A 11 -20.60 44.95 28.94
CA TRP A 11 -20.95 43.67 28.32
C TRP A 11 -20.27 42.52 29.08
N ASP A 12 -21.07 41.66 29.72
CA ASP A 12 -20.59 40.45 30.39
C ASP A 12 -20.49 39.33 29.37
N TRP A 13 -19.27 39.08 28.87
CA TRP A 13 -19.00 38.02 27.91
C TRP A 13 -19.32 36.61 28.42
N SER A 14 -19.58 36.43 29.72
CA SER A 14 -19.90 35.14 30.33
C SER A 14 -21.39 34.80 30.31
N GLU A 15 -22.29 35.77 30.11
CA GLU A 15 -23.74 35.52 30.06
C GLU A 15 -24.16 34.43 29.06
N PRO A 16 -23.72 34.44 27.78
CA PRO A 16 -24.09 33.39 26.83
C PRO A 16 -23.53 32.01 27.19
N TYR A 17 -22.48 31.93 28.02
CA TYR A 17 -21.87 30.66 28.46
C TYR A 17 -22.50 30.11 29.75
N ARG A 18 -23.23 30.91 30.54
CA ARG A 18 -23.96 30.40 31.72
C ARG A 18 -25.04 29.38 31.36
N ALA A 19 -25.59 29.48 30.14
CA ALA A 19 -26.51 28.48 29.60
C ALA A 19 -25.85 27.09 29.42
N TRP A 20 -24.52 27.03 29.26
CA TRP A 20 -23.81 25.75 29.14
C TRP A 20 -23.66 25.04 30.49
N GLU A 21 -23.56 25.78 31.60
CA GLU A 21 -23.55 25.18 32.95
C GLU A 21 -24.89 24.53 33.30
N THR A 22 -26.00 25.08 32.81
CA THR A 22 -27.33 24.48 32.96
C THR A 22 -27.50 23.24 32.09
N TRP A 23 -26.96 23.22 30.87
CA TRP A 23 -27.00 22.06 30.00
C TRP A 23 -26.20 20.87 30.54
N ALA A 24 -25.06 21.10 31.18
CA ALA A 24 -24.25 20.05 31.79
C ALA A 24 -25.01 19.29 32.91
N LYS A 25 -25.87 19.99 33.66
CA LYS A 25 -26.68 19.40 34.74
C LYS A 25 -27.91 18.64 34.23
N GLU A 26 -28.40 18.96 33.04
CA GLU A 26 -29.53 18.26 32.41
C GLU A 26 -29.07 16.97 31.69
N GLY A 27 -27.87 16.97 31.12
CA GLY A 27 -27.28 15.79 30.46
C GLY A 27 -26.94 14.62 31.40
N GLU A 28 -26.83 14.88 32.71
CA GLU A 28 -26.57 13.85 33.73
C GLU A 28 -27.81 12.97 34.01
N LYS A 29 -29.01 13.40 33.58
CA LYS A 29 -30.27 12.66 33.69
C LYS A 29 -30.63 11.94 32.38
N ALA A 30 -29.67 11.29 31.74
CA ALA A 30 -29.96 10.51 30.54
C ALA A 30 -30.86 9.31 30.89
N ASP A 31 -32.04 9.22 30.26
CA ASP A 31 -32.92 8.06 30.38
C ASP A 31 -32.17 6.81 29.86
N PRO A 32 -32.10 5.70 30.63
CA PRO A 32 -31.45 4.48 30.19
C PRO A 32 -32.03 3.92 28.88
N ALA A 33 -33.27 4.24 28.51
CA ALA A 33 -33.84 3.91 27.21
C ALA A 33 -33.21 4.70 26.05
N ASP A 34 -32.88 5.98 26.26
CA ASP A 34 -32.21 6.81 25.27
C ASP A 34 -30.74 6.41 25.10
N ALA A 35 -30.07 6.02 26.19
CA ALA A 35 -28.74 5.41 26.12
C ALA A 35 -28.73 4.11 25.29
N ARG A 36 -29.77 3.27 25.43
CA ARG A 36 -29.92 2.04 24.64
C ARG A 36 -30.19 2.33 23.16
N ARG A 37 -31.10 3.26 22.84
CA ARG A 37 -31.36 3.69 21.45
C ARG A 37 -30.13 4.32 20.80
N ALA A 38 -29.37 5.13 21.55
CA ALA A 38 -28.13 5.71 21.07
C ALA A 38 -27.05 4.64 20.81
N ALA A 39 -26.94 3.63 21.68
CA ALA A 39 -26.03 2.50 21.47
C ALA A 39 -26.44 1.63 20.27
N GLU A 40 -27.74 1.41 20.06
CA GLU A 40 -28.27 0.67 18.92
C GLU A 40 -28.09 1.45 17.60
N ALA A 41 -28.34 2.76 17.62
CA ALA A 41 -28.04 3.64 16.49
C ALA A 41 -26.53 3.75 16.19
N ALA A 42 -25.68 3.70 17.21
CA ALA A 42 -24.23 3.66 17.06
C ALA A 42 -23.76 2.34 16.42
N ARG A 43 -24.37 1.20 16.79
CA ARG A 43 -24.14 -0.10 16.15
C ARG A 43 -24.64 -0.16 14.70
N ALA A 44 -25.75 0.52 14.39
CA ALA A 44 -26.32 0.58 13.04
C ALA A 44 -25.55 1.52 12.10
N CYS A 45 -24.73 2.43 12.64
CA CYS A 45 -23.95 3.38 11.85
C CYS A 45 -22.54 2.84 11.58
N THR A 46 -22.38 2.13 10.46
CA THR A 46 -21.08 1.70 9.90
C THR A 46 -20.16 2.86 9.49
N GLY A 47 -20.64 4.11 9.54
CA GLY A 47 -19.95 5.28 9.01
C GLY A 47 -18.93 5.91 9.95
N CYS A 48 -19.29 6.26 11.19
CA CYS A 48 -18.42 7.13 12.01
C CYS A 48 -18.66 7.13 13.54
N ARG A 49 -19.80 6.64 14.05
CA ARG A 49 -20.14 6.74 15.50
C ARG A 49 -20.01 5.44 16.30
N GLY A 50 -19.69 4.33 15.64
CA GLY A 50 -19.55 3.00 16.25
C GLY A 50 -18.27 2.27 15.88
N LEU A 51 -17.26 2.95 15.31
CA LEU A 51 -15.96 2.33 15.11
C LEU A 51 -15.33 2.14 16.49
N ASP A 52 -15.25 0.89 16.92
CA ASP A 52 -14.52 0.54 18.13
C ASP A 52 -13.05 0.93 17.94
N ARG A 53 -12.66 2.05 18.55
CA ARG A 53 -11.28 2.52 18.59
C ARG A 53 -10.52 1.93 19.77
N SER A 54 -11.07 0.89 20.43
CA SER A 54 -10.36 0.19 21.50
C SER A 54 -9.00 -0.31 21.02
N ASP A 55 -8.89 -0.73 19.76
CA ASP A 55 -7.63 -1.20 19.19
C ASP A 55 -6.63 -0.08 18.89
N GLU A 56 -7.08 1.04 18.30
CA GLU A 56 -6.24 2.23 18.14
C GLU A 56 -5.75 2.73 19.51
N ARG A 57 -6.63 2.70 20.51
CA ARG A 57 -6.31 3.07 21.90
C ARG A 57 -5.28 2.13 22.52
N ARG A 58 -5.40 0.82 22.32
CA ARG A 58 -4.40 -0.17 22.77
C ARG A 58 -3.03 0.08 22.16
N VAL A 59 -2.98 0.35 20.85
CA VAL A 59 -1.72 0.71 20.18
C VAL A 59 -1.19 2.01 20.77
N PHE A 60 -2.02 3.03 20.96
CA PHE A 60 -1.62 4.30 21.55
C PHE A 60 -1.05 4.14 22.98
N GLU A 61 -1.72 3.37 23.83
CA GLU A 61 -1.35 3.12 25.23
C GLU A 61 -0.16 2.17 25.42
N MET A 62 0.26 1.47 24.36
CA MET A 62 1.44 0.60 24.38
C MET A 62 2.72 1.42 24.64
N PRO A 63 3.68 0.89 25.45
CA PRO A 63 4.94 1.57 25.66
C PRO A 63 5.73 1.73 24.35
N THR A 64 6.53 2.80 24.26
CA THR A 64 7.26 3.16 23.04
C THR A 64 8.19 2.05 22.55
N ASP A 65 8.90 1.36 23.45
CA ASP A 65 9.81 0.26 23.11
C ASP A 65 9.09 -0.91 22.43
N ASP A 66 7.89 -1.26 22.92
CA ASP A 66 7.10 -2.34 22.33
C ASP A 66 6.60 -1.95 20.94
N LYS A 67 6.17 -0.69 20.75
CA LYS A 67 5.77 -0.21 19.42
C LYS A 67 6.94 -0.27 18.43
N VAL A 68 8.13 0.16 18.82
CA VAL A 68 9.35 0.07 18.00
C VAL A 68 9.66 -1.38 17.64
N ARG A 69 9.56 -2.29 18.62
CA ARG A 69 9.71 -3.74 18.39
C ARG A 69 8.69 -4.25 17.37
N TRP A 70 7.42 -3.86 17.49
CA TRP A 70 6.37 -4.27 16.56
C TRP A 70 6.59 -3.76 15.14
N CYS A 71 7.06 -2.52 14.96
CA CYS A 71 7.50 -2.01 13.65
C CYS A 71 8.52 -2.94 13.01
N GLU A 72 9.56 -3.34 13.75
CA GLU A 72 10.59 -4.26 13.24
C GLU A 72 10.03 -5.65 12.89
N VAL A 73 9.13 -6.18 13.74
CA VAL A 73 8.49 -7.48 13.51
C VAL A 73 7.65 -7.44 12.22
N TYR A 74 6.81 -6.43 12.04
CA TYR A 74 5.97 -6.30 10.85
C TYR A 74 6.80 -6.08 9.59
N ARG A 75 7.86 -5.26 9.66
CA ARG A 75 8.81 -5.11 8.54
C ARG A 75 9.42 -6.46 8.15
N ARG A 76 9.98 -7.20 9.10
CA ARG A 76 10.61 -8.51 8.84
C ARG A 76 9.60 -9.51 8.25
N ARG A 77 8.36 -9.48 8.72
CA ARG A 77 7.28 -10.32 8.16
C ARG A 77 6.95 -9.93 6.72
N GLY A 78 6.90 -8.64 6.42
CA GLY A 78 6.75 -8.13 5.06
C GLY A 78 7.89 -8.57 4.15
N ASP A 79 9.13 -8.54 4.64
CA ASP A 79 10.31 -9.00 3.91
C ASP A 79 10.24 -10.49 3.56
N ALA A 80 9.87 -11.33 4.53
CA ALA A 80 9.69 -12.76 4.30
C ALA A 80 8.64 -13.05 3.22
N LEU A 81 7.47 -12.42 3.31
CA LEU A 81 6.39 -12.59 2.34
C LEU A 81 6.76 -12.06 0.95
N ARG A 82 7.55 -10.99 0.88
CA ARG A 82 8.05 -10.43 -0.38
C ARG A 82 9.01 -11.41 -1.07
N VAL A 83 9.88 -12.09 -0.31
CA VAL A 83 10.78 -13.13 -0.84
C VAL A 83 9.99 -14.35 -1.32
N GLU A 84 8.91 -14.71 -0.63
CA GLU A 84 7.99 -15.78 -1.07
C GLU A 84 7.17 -15.42 -2.32
N GLY A 85 7.18 -14.16 -2.76
CA GLY A 85 6.39 -13.66 -3.89
C GLY A 85 4.95 -13.27 -3.54
N GLN A 86 4.57 -13.31 -2.26
CA GLN A 86 3.25 -12.89 -1.77
C GLN A 86 3.18 -11.36 -1.62
N HIS A 87 3.32 -10.63 -2.73
CA HIS A 87 3.47 -9.17 -2.73
C HIS A 87 2.27 -8.42 -2.14
N ALA A 88 1.03 -8.84 -2.44
CA ALA A 88 -0.16 -8.21 -1.88
C ALA A 88 -0.19 -8.28 -0.35
N ARG A 89 0.12 -9.45 0.23
CA ARG A 89 0.17 -9.62 1.68
C ARG A 89 1.35 -8.85 2.28
N ALA A 90 2.50 -8.86 1.62
CA ALA A 90 3.67 -8.09 2.05
C ALA A 90 3.33 -6.60 2.22
N SER A 91 2.62 -6.00 1.25
CA SER A 91 2.18 -4.60 1.32
C SER A 91 1.31 -4.33 2.56
N LEU A 92 0.42 -5.24 2.94
CA LEU A 92 -0.39 -5.09 4.15
C LEU A 92 0.46 -5.05 5.43
N TRP A 93 1.46 -5.93 5.53
CA TRP A 93 2.34 -5.98 6.71
C TRP A 93 3.25 -4.77 6.81
N TYR A 94 3.78 -4.28 5.69
CA TYR A 94 4.52 -3.02 5.68
C TYR A 94 3.61 -1.83 6.04
N GLY A 95 2.37 -1.80 5.53
CA GLY A 95 1.38 -0.80 5.94
C GLY A 95 1.15 -0.80 7.45
N ARG A 96 1.02 -1.98 8.06
CA ARG A 96 0.92 -2.13 9.52
C ARG A 96 2.16 -1.63 10.26
N SER A 97 3.35 -1.87 9.74
CA SER A 97 4.58 -1.28 10.29
C SER A 97 4.56 0.24 10.24
N LEU A 98 4.07 0.85 9.15
CA LEU A 98 3.98 2.31 9.02
C LEU A 98 2.92 2.90 9.96
N SER A 99 1.79 2.23 10.15
CA SER A 99 0.79 2.66 11.13
C SER A 99 1.38 2.72 12.54
N TYR A 100 2.14 1.69 12.96
CA TYR A 100 2.79 1.71 14.27
C TYR A 100 3.84 2.82 14.38
N TYR A 101 4.58 3.09 13.29
CA TYR A 101 5.53 4.21 13.23
C TYR A 101 4.84 5.57 13.47
N GLU A 102 3.64 5.79 12.93
CA GLU A 102 2.90 7.05 13.13
C GLU A 102 2.45 7.26 14.59
N TYR A 103 2.29 6.19 15.37
CA TYR A 103 1.93 6.23 16.79
C TYR A 103 3.13 6.15 17.74
N THR A 104 4.36 6.12 17.21
CA THR A 104 5.60 6.16 18.01
C THR A 104 6.17 7.56 18.10
N PHE A 105 6.30 8.05 19.34
CA PHE A 105 6.92 9.34 19.65
C PHE A 105 8.06 9.09 20.65
N PRO A 106 9.22 8.60 20.19
CA PRO A 106 10.38 8.42 21.06
C PRO A 106 11.04 9.78 21.37
N ASP A 107 11.45 9.97 22.62
CA ASP A 107 12.17 11.18 23.06
C ASP A 107 13.69 11.06 22.81
N ASP A 108 14.22 9.84 22.70
CA ASP A 108 15.65 9.57 22.52
C ASP A 108 16.08 9.68 21.05
N ASP A 109 17.08 10.52 20.77
CA ASP A 109 17.66 10.68 19.42
C ASP A 109 18.14 9.35 18.80
N ALA A 110 18.70 8.46 19.63
CA ALA A 110 19.16 7.14 19.18
C ALA A 110 17.98 6.26 18.71
N THR A 111 16.85 6.32 19.41
CA THR A 111 15.64 5.57 19.08
C THR A 111 14.96 6.17 17.86
N ILE A 112 14.93 7.50 17.73
CA ILE A 112 14.45 8.21 16.53
C ILE A 112 15.23 7.74 15.30
N ALA A 113 16.57 7.71 15.38
CA ALA A 113 17.42 7.28 14.25
C ALA A 113 17.18 5.80 13.88
N ARG A 114 17.04 4.90 14.87
CA ARG A 114 16.72 3.49 14.63
C ARG A 114 15.35 3.31 13.97
N LEU A 115 14.39 4.10 14.40
CA LEU A 115 13.02 4.07 13.88
C LEU A 115 12.95 4.62 12.45
N GLU A 116 13.65 5.71 12.14
CA GLU A 116 13.79 6.24 10.78
C GLU A 116 14.49 5.24 9.83
N ALA A 117 15.54 4.57 10.30
CA ALA A 117 16.18 3.50 9.52
C ALA A 117 15.21 2.35 9.23
N THR A 118 14.39 1.97 10.21
CA THR A 118 13.34 0.94 10.04
C THR A 118 12.27 1.41 9.05
N ARG A 119 11.86 2.70 9.13
CA ARG A 119 10.90 3.31 8.22
C ARG A 119 11.42 3.32 6.78
N LEU A 120 12.67 3.70 6.57
CA LEU A 120 13.32 3.70 5.26
C LEU A 120 13.25 2.31 4.62
N GLU A 121 13.66 1.27 5.35
CA GLU A 121 13.60 -0.11 4.85
C GLU A 121 12.16 -0.58 4.57
N THR A 122 11.22 -0.24 5.44
CA THR A 122 9.79 -0.54 5.22
C THR A 122 9.25 0.14 3.96
N LEU A 123 9.57 1.41 3.72
CA LEU A 123 9.14 2.15 2.53
C LEU A 123 9.75 1.55 1.25
N LEU A 124 11.02 1.16 1.28
CA LEU A 124 11.67 0.49 0.15
C LEU A 124 11.05 -0.89 -0.13
N GLY A 125 10.79 -1.68 0.91
CA GLY A 125 10.13 -2.98 0.79
C GLY A 125 8.69 -2.88 0.28
N LEU A 126 7.96 -1.85 0.71
CA LEU A 126 6.60 -1.55 0.25
C LEU A 126 6.60 -1.11 -1.22
N ALA A 127 7.52 -0.21 -1.61
CA ALA A 127 7.70 0.20 -3.00
C ALA A 127 8.02 -0.98 -3.91
N ASP A 128 8.83 -1.94 -3.45
CA ASP A 128 9.11 -3.18 -4.17
C ASP A 128 7.83 -4.03 -4.34
N ALA A 129 7.07 -4.25 -3.26
CA ALA A 129 5.85 -5.05 -3.29
C ALA A 129 4.74 -4.42 -4.16
N ASP A 130 4.51 -3.13 -4.02
CA ASP A 130 3.47 -2.39 -4.76
C ASP A 130 3.78 -2.28 -6.25
N PHE A 131 5.06 -2.28 -6.62
CA PHE A 131 5.49 -2.34 -8.01
C PHE A 131 5.03 -3.63 -8.69
N PHE A 132 5.09 -4.77 -7.97
CA PHE A 132 4.54 -6.04 -8.46
C PHE A 132 3.01 -6.07 -8.47
N ASN A 133 2.37 -5.40 -7.51
CA ASN A 133 0.91 -5.22 -7.47
C ASN A 133 0.39 -4.21 -8.52
N LYS A 134 1.28 -3.55 -9.29
CA LYS A 134 0.98 -2.55 -10.32
C LYS A 134 0.37 -1.24 -9.76
N LEU A 135 0.56 -0.97 -8.48
CA LEU A 135 0.11 0.27 -7.81
C LEU A 135 1.15 1.39 -8.02
N LEU A 136 1.34 1.80 -9.27
CA LEU A 136 2.48 2.65 -9.68
C LEU A 136 2.51 4.03 -9.00
N LEU A 137 1.35 4.63 -8.72
CA LEU A 137 1.29 5.94 -8.06
C LEU A 137 1.71 5.86 -6.59
N ASP A 138 1.31 4.80 -5.89
CA ASP A 138 1.69 4.56 -4.50
C ASP A 138 3.20 4.28 -4.41
N VAL A 139 3.76 3.53 -5.37
CA VAL A 139 5.22 3.32 -5.48
C VAL A 139 5.97 4.65 -5.59
N LEU A 140 5.50 5.59 -6.41
CA LEU A 140 6.13 6.91 -6.50
C LEU A 140 6.10 7.62 -5.14
N ASN A 141 4.95 7.63 -4.46
CA ASN A 141 4.80 8.24 -3.14
C ASN A 141 5.75 7.63 -2.11
N HIS A 142 5.84 6.29 -2.04
CA HIS A 142 6.76 5.60 -1.14
C HIS A 142 8.23 5.91 -1.46
N CYS A 143 8.61 5.94 -2.74
CA CYS A 143 9.95 6.33 -3.15
C CYS A 143 10.27 7.78 -2.78
N TYR A 144 9.32 8.71 -2.94
CA TYR A 144 9.51 10.10 -2.50
C TYR A 144 9.69 10.21 -0.99
N GLN A 145 8.92 9.46 -0.20
CA GLN A 145 9.09 9.44 1.26
C GLN A 145 10.44 8.85 1.66
N ALA A 146 10.88 7.77 1.01
CA ALA A 146 12.20 7.18 1.25
C ALA A 146 13.33 8.17 0.91
N LEU A 147 13.22 8.90 -0.21
CA LEU A 147 14.22 9.89 -0.62
C LEU A 147 14.23 11.14 0.25
N LYS A 148 13.17 11.43 1.02
CA LYS A 148 13.22 12.48 2.05
C LYS A 148 14.08 12.09 3.25
N ILE A 149 14.25 10.79 3.49
CA ILE A 149 15.09 10.25 4.57
C ILE A 149 16.53 10.09 4.07
N ASP A 150 16.70 9.49 2.89
CA ASP A 150 17.99 9.32 2.22
C ASP A 150 17.86 9.69 0.74
N GLU A 151 18.26 10.92 0.40
CA GLU A 151 18.18 11.47 -0.96
C GLU A 151 19.02 10.70 -1.98
N THR A 152 20.06 10.00 -1.51
CA THR A 152 21.03 9.31 -2.36
C THR A 152 20.79 7.82 -2.48
N ASN A 153 19.67 7.32 -1.92
CA ASN A 153 19.40 5.90 -1.86
C ASN A 153 19.23 5.30 -3.27
N PRO A 154 20.14 4.42 -3.73
CA PRO A 154 20.09 3.90 -5.09
C PRO A 154 18.87 2.99 -5.31
N ARG A 155 18.40 2.29 -4.27
CA ARG A 155 17.25 1.39 -4.35
C ARG A 155 15.96 2.18 -4.59
N ALA A 156 15.78 3.31 -3.91
CA ALA A 156 14.64 4.21 -4.14
C ALA A 156 14.67 4.85 -5.55
N LEU A 157 15.83 5.38 -5.97
CA LEU A 157 15.99 6.02 -7.27
C LEU A 157 15.73 5.06 -8.43
N VAL A 158 16.33 3.86 -8.39
CA VAL A 158 16.11 2.84 -9.43
C VAL A 158 14.65 2.39 -9.47
N ARG A 159 13.99 2.21 -8.31
CA ARG A 159 12.58 1.83 -8.25
C ARG A 159 11.66 2.92 -8.80
N ARG A 160 11.94 4.19 -8.48
CA ARG A 160 11.21 5.35 -9.01
C ARG A 160 11.38 5.48 -10.52
N ALA A 161 12.60 5.32 -11.03
CA ALA A 161 12.89 5.29 -12.46
C ALA A 161 12.15 4.15 -13.20
N ALA A 162 12.17 2.94 -12.64
CA ALA A 162 11.43 1.80 -13.19
C ALA A 162 9.92 2.08 -13.28
N THR A 163 9.40 2.84 -12.32
CA THR A 163 7.99 3.24 -12.23
C THR A 163 7.66 4.32 -13.25
N TYR A 164 8.49 5.36 -13.39
CA TYR A 164 8.35 6.35 -14.45
C TYR A 164 8.43 5.74 -15.84
N ARG A 165 9.31 4.76 -16.06
CA ARG A 165 9.36 3.99 -17.31
C ARG A 165 8.06 3.24 -17.58
N LYS A 166 7.37 2.73 -16.56
CA LYS A 166 6.05 2.08 -16.71
C LYS A 166 4.91 3.07 -16.96
N LEU A 167 5.09 4.32 -16.56
CA LEU A 167 4.17 5.44 -16.81
C LEU A 167 4.50 6.22 -18.10
N ASP A 168 5.44 5.73 -18.91
CA ASP A 168 5.95 6.38 -20.13
C ASP A 168 6.55 7.79 -19.91
N ARG A 169 6.98 8.08 -18.66
CA ARG A 169 7.68 9.31 -18.26
C ARG A 169 9.20 9.12 -18.36
N TYR A 170 9.70 9.07 -19.59
CA TYR A 170 11.07 8.60 -19.84
C TYR A 170 12.15 9.59 -19.41
N ASP A 171 11.88 10.90 -19.43
CA ASP A 171 12.88 11.93 -19.11
C ASP A 171 13.12 12.00 -17.60
N GLU A 172 12.07 11.86 -16.80
CA GLU A 172 12.17 11.72 -15.35
C GLU A 172 12.85 10.40 -14.95
N ALA A 173 12.56 9.31 -15.65
CA ALA A 173 13.24 8.04 -15.43
C ALA A 173 14.75 8.14 -15.71
N GLN A 174 15.14 8.88 -16.76
CA GLN A 174 16.54 9.10 -17.09
C GLN A 174 17.24 9.91 -16.00
N ALA A 175 16.63 11.01 -15.54
CA ALA A 175 17.19 11.85 -14.49
C ALA A 175 17.44 11.08 -13.18
N ASP A 176 16.49 10.21 -12.80
CA ASP A 176 16.64 9.35 -11.62
C ASP A 176 17.78 8.34 -11.76
N LEU A 177 17.94 7.73 -12.94
CA LEU A 177 19.04 6.78 -13.17
C LEU A 177 20.40 7.48 -13.25
N ASP A 178 20.46 8.71 -13.78
CA ASP A 178 21.69 9.51 -13.88
C ASP A 178 22.21 9.92 -12.50
N ALA A 179 21.34 10.03 -11.50
CA ALA A 179 21.69 10.29 -10.11
C ALA A 179 22.29 9.05 -9.40
N VAL A 180 22.11 7.84 -9.94
CA VAL A 180 22.63 6.60 -9.34
C VAL A 180 24.06 6.34 -9.83
N PRO A 181 24.98 5.87 -8.96
CA PRO A 181 26.31 5.47 -9.38
C PRO A 181 26.27 4.45 -10.53
N LYS A 182 27.08 4.69 -11.57
CA LYS A 182 27.12 3.85 -12.79
C LYS A 182 27.48 2.39 -12.54
N ASP A 183 28.06 2.06 -11.39
CA ASP A 183 28.42 0.69 -11.01
C ASP A 183 27.25 -0.13 -10.47
N HIS A 184 26.11 0.52 -10.17
CA HIS A 184 24.94 -0.16 -9.66
C HIS A 184 24.29 -1.05 -10.73
N GLU A 185 24.30 -2.37 -10.52
CA GLU A 185 23.80 -3.37 -11.47
C GLU A 185 22.34 -3.13 -11.85
N ALA A 186 21.46 -2.95 -10.86
CA ALA A 186 20.04 -2.73 -11.12
C ALA A 186 19.75 -1.45 -11.93
N ALA A 187 20.61 -0.42 -11.80
CA ALA A 187 20.46 0.81 -12.58
C ALA A 187 20.83 0.56 -14.05
N ARG A 188 21.91 -0.19 -14.30
CA ARG A 188 22.32 -0.60 -15.66
C ARG A 188 21.22 -1.41 -16.35
N GLU A 189 20.56 -2.30 -15.63
CA GLU A 189 19.44 -3.07 -16.17
C GLU A 189 18.25 -2.19 -16.54
N GLU A 190 17.88 -1.25 -15.66
CA GLU A 190 16.77 -0.34 -15.95
C GLU A 190 17.10 0.64 -17.09
N TYR A 191 18.36 1.09 -17.22
CA TYR A 191 18.81 1.84 -18.41
C TYR A 191 18.58 1.06 -19.70
N ARG A 192 18.95 -0.23 -19.75
CA ARG A 192 18.72 -1.07 -20.93
C ARG A 192 17.23 -1.17 -21.28
N LYS A 193 16.37 -1.32 -20.26
CA LYS A 193 14.91 -1.37 -20.45
C LYS A 193 14.34 -0.02 -20.93
N LEU A 194 14.87 1.10 -20.42
CA LEU A 194 14.48 2.44 -20.81
C LEU A 194 14.86 2.72 -22.27
N ASP A 195 16.09 2.42 -22.66
CA ASP A 195 16.59 2.56 -24.03
C ASP A 195 15.79 1.71 -25.02
N ALA A 196 15.47 0.47 -24.65
CA ALA A 196 14.63 -0.40 -25.47
C ALA A 196 13.25 0.22 -25.71
N ARG A 197 12.63 0.82 -24.67
CA ARG A 197 11.33 1.50 -24.78
C ARG A 197 11.40 2.76 -25.64
N ARG A 198 12.41 3.62 -25.45
CA ARG A 198 12.63 4.81 -26.29
C ARG A 198 12.82 4.43 -27.76
N ARG A 199 13.63 3.41 -28.06
CA ARG A 199 13.82 2.92 -29.43
C ARG A 199 12.53 2.36 -30.03
N ALA A 200 11.78 1.56 -29.27
CA ALA A 200 10.50 1.02 -29.72
C ALA A 200 9.48 2.14 -30.02
N TYR A 201 9.42 3.19 -29.19
CA TYR A 201 8.56 4.35 -29.41
C TYR A 201 8.92 5.08 -30.72
N VAL A 202 10.21 5.35 -30.94
CA VAL A 202 10.70 6.01 -32.17
C VAL A 202 10.39 5.15 -33.41
N GLN A 203 10.61 3.83 -33.35
CA GLN A 203 10.30 2.94 -34.46
C GLN A 203 8.79 2.89 -34.75
N ARG A 204 7.95 2.83 -33.71
CA ARG A 204 6.49 2.88 -33.86
C ARG A 204 6.02 4.19 -34.48
N SER A 205 6.58 5.31 -34.04
CA SER A 205 6.31 6.63 -34.61
C SER A 205 6.70 6.69 -36.10
N LYS A 206 7.88 6.22 -36.47
CA LYS A 206 8.33 6.13 -37.88
C LYS A 206 7.38 5.29 -38.74
N LEU A 207 6.96 4.12 -38.26
CA LEU A 207 6.01 3.26 -38.98
C LEU A 207 4.64 3.94 -39.13
N GLN A 208 4.18 4.64 -38.10
CA GLN A 208 2.92 5.37 -38.14
C GLN A 208 2.98 6.56 -39.11
N CYS A 209 4.06 7.34 -39.10
CA CYS A 209 4.30 8.38 -40.09
C CYS A 209 4.35 7.80 -41.51
N ARG A 210 5.06 6.68 -41.72
CA ARG A 210 5.10 5.98 -43.02
C ARG A 210 3.70 5.53 -43.47
N ARG A 211 2.84 5.06 -42.56
CA ARG A 211 1.45 4.70 -42.89
C ARG A 211 0.60 5.91 -43.26
N ILE A 212 0.74 7.02 -42.54
CA ILE A 212 -0.03 8.25 -42.80
C ILE A 212 0.42 8.90 -44.13
N VAL A 213 1.72 9.00 -44.37
CA VAL A 213 2.28 9.62 -45.58
C VAL A 213 2.21 8.68 -46.79
N GLY A 214 2.49 7.39 -46.59
CA GLY A 214 2.41 6.37 -47.64
C GLY A 214 0.98 5.93 -47.97
N GLY A 215 0.03 6.06 -47.04
CA GLY A 215 -1.40 5.82 -47.31
C GLY A 215 -2.04 6.84 -48.25
N LEU A 216 -1.39 7.99 -48.48
CA LEU A 216 -1.76 8.97 -49.51
C LEU A 216 -1.19 8.61 -50.90
N ALA A 217 -0.19 7.73 -50.97
CA ALA A 217 0.41 7.26 -52.21
C ALA A 217 0.05 5.78 -52.40
N GLY A 218 -1.05 5.51 -53.11
CA GLY A 218 -1.55 4.16 -53.37
C GLY A 218 -0.46 3.19 -53.83
N GLY A 219 -0.30 2.10 -53.08
CA GLY A 219 0.61 1.00 -53.38
C GLY A 219 0.38 -0.14 -52.41
N ARG A 220 -0.44 -1.11 -52.82
CA ARG A 220 -0.71 -2.36 -52.12
C ARG A 220 0.46 -3.30 -52.37
N GLU A 221 1.33 -3.52 -51.37
CA GLU A 221 2.31 -4.61 -51.39
C GLU A 221 2.74 -5.03 -49.97
N ASP A 222 2.51 -6.33 -49.72
CA ASP A 222 3.12 -7.29 -48.79
C ASP A 222 3.22 -6.97 -47.28
N THR A 223 2.21 -7.41 -46.51
CA THR A 223 2.10 -7.22 -45.05
C THR A 223 2.25 -8.48 -44.19
N ASP A 224 2.78 -9.59 -44.69
CA ASP A 224 2.66 -10.86 -43.95
C ASP A 224 3.88 -11.26 -43.10
N THR A 225 5.07 -10.66 -43.29
CA THR A 225 6.29 -11.14 -42.58
C THR A 225 6.74 -10.31 -41.37
N ASN A 226 6.24 -9.07 -41.21
CA ASN A 226 6.71 -8.15 -40.17
C ASN A 226 5.75 -7.99 -38.97
N MET A 227 4.49 -8.41 -39.12
CA MET A 227 3.52 -8.45 -38.01
C MET A 227 3.78 -9.61 -37.06
N ASP A 228 4.24 -10.75 -37.57
CA ASP A 228 4.51 -11.95 -36.76
C ASP A 228 5.73 -11.77 -35.86
N THR A 229 6.79 -11.12 -36.34
CA THR A 229 7.99 -10.81 -35.54
C THR A 229 7.70 -9.79 -34.43
N GLN A 230 6.86 -8.79 -34.69
CA GLN A 230 6.41 -7.85 -33.64
C GLN A 230 5.47 -8.52 -32.63
N ALA A 231 4.58 -9.41 -33.07
CA ALA A 231 3.70 -10.17 -32.20
C ALA A 231 4.47 -11.16 -31.31
N GLU A 232 5.54 -11.77 -31.81
CA GLU A 232 6.45 -12.64 -31.06
C GLU A 232 7.31 -11.86 -30.06
N LEU A 233 7.82 -10.69 -30.43
CA LEU A 233 8.53 -9.81 -29.49
C LEU A 233 7.60 -9.32 -28.37
N TYR A 234 6.33 -9.06 -28.69
CA TYR A 234 5.32 -8.71 -27.69
C TYR A 234 4.94 -9.90 -26.81
N ARG A 235 4.79 -11.11 -27.39
CA ARG A 235 4.57 -12.36 -26.64
C ARG A 235 5.72 -12.67 -25.68
N ASN A 236 6.97 -12.53 -26.11
CA ASN A 236 8.15 -12.75 -25.28
C ASN A 236 8.32 -11.68 -24.19
N LEU A 237 7.98 -10.42 -24.48
CA LEU A 237 8.00 -9.35 -23.49
C LEU A 237 6.88 -9.48 -22.44
N MET A 238 5.75 -10.08 -22.82
CA MET A 238 4.64 -10.37 -21.91
C MET A 238 4.86 -11.67 -21.12
N SER A 239 5.54 -12.69 -21.68
CA SER A 239 5.93 -13.89 -20.92
C SER A 239 6.99 -13.60 -19.85
N GLN A 240 7.87 -12.61 -20.07
CA GLN A 240 8.77 -12.09 -19.04
C GLN A 240 8.05 -11.38 -17.88
N GLN A 241 6.76 -11.03 -18.02
CA GLN A 241 5.95 -10.44 -16.94
C GLN A 241 5.19 -11.49 -16.13
N THR A 242 5.12 -12.73 -16.62
CA THR A 242 4.61 -13.88 -15.87
C THR A 242 5.80 -14.60 -15.24
N GLY A 243 6.25 -14.12 -14.09
CA GLY A 243 7.29 -14.77 -13.31
C GLY A 243 6.90 -16.21 -13.00
N VAL A 244 7.84 -17.13 -13.22
CA VAL A 244 7.79 -18.50 -12.68
C VAL A 244 7.64 -18.38 -11.17
N LEU A 245 6.59 -18.97 -10.62
CA LEU A 245 6.38 -19.05 -9.17
C LEU A 245 7.63 -19.72 -8.55
N PRO A 246 8.29 -19.11 -7.55
CA PRO A 246 9.44 -19.74 -6.93
C PRO A 246 9.04 -21.11 -6.34
N PRO A 247 9.95 -22.10 -6.36
CA PRO A 247 9.67 -23.40 -5.77
C PRO A 247 9.34 -23.23 -4.27
N PRO A 248 8.43 -24.06 -3.73
CA PRO A 248 8.07 -23.98 -2.32
C PRO A 248 9.30 -24.17 -1.44
N LEU A 249 9.35 -23.42 -0.33
CA LEU A 249 10.43 -23.40 0.66
C LEU A 249 10.94 -24.80 1.03
N SER A 250 12.26 -24.91 1.22
CA SER A 250 12.86 -26.10 1.80
C SER A 250 12.39 -26.26 3.26
N ALA A 251 12.28 -27.50 3.74
CA ALA A 251 11.76 -27.78 5.09
C ALA A 251 12.50 -26.99 6.20
N LYS A 252 13.80 -26.73 6.03
CA LYS A 252 14.61 -25.96 6.98
C LYS A 252 14.22 -24.48 7.07
N ASP A 253 13.70 -23.91 5.98
CA ASP A 253 13.28 -22.51 5.93
C ASP A 253 11.86 -22.32 6.49
N ARG A 254 11.05 -23.40 6.51
CA ARG A 254 9.75 -23.45 7.20
C ARG A 254 9.93 -23.42 8.71
N ASP A 255 10.89 -24.17 9.24
CA ASP A 255 11.18 -24.23 10.67
C ASP A 255 11.66 -22.86 11.23
N ALA A 256 12.42 -22.09 10.43
CA ALA A 256 12.83 -20.73 10.80
C ALA A 256 11.66 -19.70 10.78
N LEU A 257 10.59 -20.00 10.06
CA LEU A 257 9.37 -19.19 9.98
C LEU A 257 8.40 -19.46 11.15
N ASP A 258 8.43 -20.66 11.72
CA ASP A 258 7.64 -21.05 12.90
C ASP A 258 8.20 -20.42 14.19
N ASP A 259 9.52 -20.20 14.29
CA ASP A 259 10.14 -19.44 15.40
C ASP A 259 9.81 -17.93 15.34
N LEU A 260 9.42 -17.42 14.17
CA LEU A 260 8.95 -16.04 13.93
C LEU A 260 7.42 -15.94 13.82
N TYR A 261 6.71 -17.08 13.93
CA TYR A 261 5.26 -17.14 13.95
C TYR A 261 4.78 -16.72 15.34
N VAL A 262 4.59 -15.41 15.52
CA VAL A 262 3.71 -14.93 16.57
C VAL A 262 2.29 -15.29 16.14
N PRO A 263 1.53 -16.09 16.92
CA PRO A 263 0.15 -16.42 16.58
C PRO A 263 -0.59 -15.13 16.26
N ILE A 264 -1.42 -15.13 15.22
CA ILE A 264 -2.22 -13.96 14.81
C ILE A 264 -3.05 -13.41 15.99
N GLU A 265 -3.35 -14.26 16.97
CA GLU A 265 -4.04 -13.95 18.22
C GLU A 265 -3.19 -13.17 19.26
N ALA A 266 -1.86 -13.21 19.17
CA ALA A 266 -0.94 -12.52 20.08
C ALA A 266 -0.48 -11.13 19.56
N ALA A 267 -0.81 -10.78 18.32
CA ALA A 267 -0.65 -9.43 17.81
C ALA A 267 -1.94 -8.63 18.08
N PRO A 268 -1.90 -7.52 18.85
CA PRO A 268 -3.07 -6.65 18.98
C PRO A 268 -3.33 -5.99 17.61
N PHE A 269 -4.29 -6.56 16.88
CA PHE A 269 -5.19 -5.96 15.88
C PHE A 269 -4.70 -5.00 14.76
N LEU A 270 -5.22 -5.23 13.54
CA LEU A 270 -5.59 -4.24 12.48
C LEU A 270 -6.60 -4.92 11.51
N ASP A 271 -7.73 -5.42 12.03
CA ASP A 271 -8.78 -6.08 11.23
C ASP A 271 -9.91 -5.10 10.81
N THR A 272 -9.89 -3.82 11.24
CA THR A 272 -10.88 -2.78 10.85
C THR A 272 -10.35 -1.76 9.86
N PHE A 273 -9.04 -1.57 9.72
CA PHE A 273 -8.51 -0.48 8.90
C PHE A 273 -8.41 -0.84 7.41
N LEU A 274 -8.27 -2.13 7.12
CA LEU A 274 -8.52 -2.68 5.80
C LEU A 274 -9.91 -3.30 5.88
N SER A 275 -10.84 -2.81 5.07
CA SER A 275 -12.18 -3.42 5.02
C SER A 275 -12.02 -4.93 4.88
N ARG A 276 -12.73 -5.70 5.72
CA ARG A 276 -12.77 -7.17 5.69
C ARG A 276 -12.89 -7.74 4.26
N THR A 277 -13.51 -6.96 3.37
CA THR A 277 -13.62 -7.20 1.93
C THR A 277 -12.30 -7.28 1.16
N GLN A 278 -11.25 -6.53 1.53
CA GLN A 278 -9.92 -6.60 0.88
C GLN A 278 -9.13 -7.83 1.32
N LEU A 279 -9.30 -8.27 2.58
CA LEU A 279 -8.70 -9.51 3.10
C LEU A 279 -9.40 -10.75 2.53
N ASP A 280 -10.73 -10.75 2.44
CA ASP A 280 -11.52 -11.86 1.88
C ASP A 280 -11.31 -12.04 0.36
N ALA A 281 -11.03 -10.96 -0.37
CA ALA A 281 -10.72 -11.02 -1.81
C ALA A 281 -9.35 -11.66 -2.12
N LEU A 282 -8.43 -11.68 -1.15
CA LEU A 282 -7.08 -12.24 -1.30
C LEU A 282 -6.95 -13.69 -0.81
N THR A 283 -7.86 -14.16 0.04
CA THR A 283 -7.87 -15.54 0.56
C THR A 283 -8.74 -16.50 -0.28
N THR A 284 -9.69 -15.98 -1.06
CA THR A 284 -10.64 -16.77 -1.85
C THR A 284 -10.04 -17.45 -3.09
N THR A 285 -8.79 -17.15 -3.48
CA THR A 285 -8.18 -17.76 -4.67
C THR A 285 -7.54 -19.13 -4.43
N THR A 286 -7.54 -19.67 -3.19
CA THR A 286 -6.88 -20.95 -2.88
C THR A 286 -7.85 -22.09 -2.51
N SER A 287 -9.16 -21.84 -2.37
CA SER A 287 -10.14 -22.87 -2.01
C SER A 287 -11.13 -23.16 -3.14
N SER A 288 -10.63 -23.62 -4.29
CA SER A 288 -11.48 -24.25 -5.30
C SER A 288 -10.75 -25.40 -5.98
N SER A 289 -10.66 -26.54 -5.29
CA SER A 289 -10.39 -27.81 -5.95
C SER A 289 -11.12 -28.95 -5.25
N THR A 290 -12.14 -29.43 -5.97
CA THR A 290 -12.60 -30.83 -6.08
C THR A 290 -13.23 -31.52 -4.86
N THR A 291 -14.57 -31.51 -4.82
CA THR A 291 -15.36 -32.68 -4.40
C THR A 291 -16.31 -33.06 -5.54
N THR A 292 -15.86 -33.93 -6.43
CA THR A 292 -16.71 -34.66 -7.36
C THR A 292 -17.32 -35.85 -6.62
N THR A 293 -18.58 -35.72 -6.21
CA THR A 293 -19.38 -36.79 -5.63
C THR A 293 -19.78 -37.76 -6.74
N THR A 294 -19.15 -38.93 -6.78
CA THR A 294 -19.54 -40.05 -7.65
C THR A 294 -20.80 -40.72 -7.08
N THR A 295 -21.91 -40.55 -7.78
CA THR A 295 -23.15 -41.32 -7.59
C THR A 295 -22.88 -42.80 -7.87
N ARG A 296 -23.05 -43.65 -6.86
CA ARG A 296 -23.05 -45.12 -7.02
C ARG A 296 -24.49 -45.62 -6.81
N GLU A 297 -25.12 -46.01 -7.91
CA GLU A 297 -26.39 -46.71 -7.92
C GLU A 297 -26.27 -48.06 -7.18
N SER A 298 -27.28 -48.39 -6.39
CA SER A 298 -27.50 -49.70 -5.79
C SER A 298 -28.63 -50.39 -6.55
N PRO A 299 -28.55 -51.70 -6.85
CA PRO A 299 -29.63 -52.41 -7.50
C PRO A 299 -30.72 -52.77 -6.48
N PHE A 300 -31.96 -52.56 -6.91
CA PHE A 300 -33.20 -53.00 -6.27
C PHE A 300 -33.28 -54.54 -6.29
N LYS A 301 -33.55 -55.15 -5.13
CA LYS A 301 -34.08 -56.52 -5.03
C LYS A 301 -35.35 -56.48 -4.18
N SER A 302 -36.48 -56.70 -4.84
CA SER A 302 -37.68 -57.42 -4.38
C SER A 302 -38.53 -57.68 -5.62
#